data_AF-A0A2N3GYD6-F1
#
_entry.id   AF-A0A2N3GYD6-F1
#
_cell.length_a   1.000
_cell.length_b   1.000
_cell.length_c   1.000
_cell.angle_alpha   90.00
_cell.angle_beta   90.00
_cell.angle_gamma   90.00
#
_symmetry.space_group_name_H-M   'P 1'
#
loop_
_entity.id
_entity.type
_entity.pdbx_description
1 polymer ?
#
loop_
_entity_poly.entity_id
_entity_poly.type
_entity_poly.pdbx_seq_one_letter_code
_entity_poly.pdbx_strand_id
1 'polypeptide(L)'
;MCSIRTRLRHSVNQRAPFGALAVVAPCDCRLSGPDNGYARNDRCRCRDLGALVKSAVDSASEVRSPRAGRSRRAWITGSVVGAVLLALLGGSLVYTERSSFCPACHEMQPYYTAWQASGHASEAQCVDCHVDAGIIAHLAHKPTALKEVWDHFTKDNRFPNYSVAVPDGRCVRCHPKVVKKIGARFDHALHEKKGRCQDCHAITGHLVTLEALRTAGILKEGAGMPAIPTGATPSTAAGHKKVVCQQCHDQAKMKCSQCHQAPHDDRGECSDCHKTGEKFVFVHPSTAVDCASCHKKPAKHPATTASCTTCHSGGGKSWAFVHPKSTKCADCHKAPANHYGTDCTRCHKTTVPFANATLNHPRTAEHSYRSFACVKCHPSGYATASCTCHGGRPPSGD
;
A
#
# COMPACT_ATOMS: atom_id res chain seq x y z
N MET A 1 43.65 31.75 -40.42
CA MET A 1 44.28 30.47 -40.78
C MET A 1 43.20 29.39 -40.77
N CYS A 2 42.69 29.05 -41.96
CA CYS A 2 42.72 27.71 -42.58
C CYS A 2 41.90 26.65 -41.82
N SER A 3 40.63 26.40 -42.17
CA SER A 3 40.12 25.69 -43.37
C SER A 3 40.56 24.24 -43.42
N ILE A 4 39.60 23.31 -43.41
CA ILE A 4 39.37 22.37 -44.51
C ILE A 4 37.87 22.01 -44.51
N ARG A 5 37.20 22.52 -45.56
CA ARG A 5 35.91 22.06 -46.09
C ARG A 5 36.13 20.66 -46.69
N THR A 6 35.07 19.87 -46.88
CA THR A 6 34.50 19.61 -48.22
C THR A 6 33.19 18.82 -48.09
N ARG A 7 32.13 19.39 -48.67
CA ARG A 7 30.82 18.76 -48.93
C ARG A 7 30.92 17.98 -50.24
N LEU A 8 30.31 16.81 -50.32
CA LEU A 8 29.94 16.19 -51.58
C LEU A 8 28.42 16.19 -51.73
N ARG A 9 27.93 17.14 -52.54
CA ARG A 9 26.65 17.03 -53.25
C ARG A 9 26.96 16.50 -54.64
N HIS A 10 26.15 15.57 -55.14
CA HIS A 10 26.16 15.16 -56.53
C HIS A 10 24.84 15.56 -57.18
N SER A 11 24.96 16.34 -58.25
CA SER A 11 23.93 16.59 -59.25
C SER A 11 24.63 16.86 -60.60
N VAL A 12 23.93 16.49 -61.67
CA VAL A 12 24.10 16.90 -63.09
C VAL A 12 25.05 16.10 -64.00
N ASN A 13 24.46 15.08 -64.65
CA ASN A 13 24.24 14.89 -66.09
C ASN A 13 25.05 15.68 -67.17
N GLN A 14 25.49 14.95 -68.22
CA GLN A 14 25.62 15.29 -69.67
C GLN A 14 27.00 15.60 -70.33
N ARG A 15 27.38 14.66 -71.23
CA ARG A 15 27.82 14.77 -72.66
C ARG A 15 29.30 15.02 -73.09
N ALA A 16 29.80 14.01 -73.84
CA ALA A 16 30.60 13.99 -75.09
C ALA A 16 32.16 14.08 -75.04
N PRO A 17 32.91 13.70 -76.11
CA PRO A 17 33.06 12.33 -76.66
C PRO A 17 34.52 11.88 -76.93
N PHE A 18 34.68 10.55 -77.04
CA PHE A 18 35.65 9.71 -77.78
C PHE A 18 36.94 10.32 -78.37
N GLY A 19 38.08 9.78 -77.92
CA GLY A 19 39.36 9.78 -78.64
C GLY A 19 39.46 8.61 -79.63
N ALA A 20 39.93 8.89 -80.84
CA ALA A 20 40.19 7.92 -81.89
C ALA A 20 41.57 7.27 -81.71
N LEU A 21 41.63 5.94 -81.66
CA LEU A 21 42.87 5.17 -81.84
C LEU A 21 42.92 4.68 -83.29
N ALA A 22 43.94 5.12 -84.03
CA ALA A 22 44.25 4.62 -85.36
C ALA A 22 44.91 3.23 -85.25
N VAL A 23 44.34 2.23 -85.91
CA VAL A 23 44.92 0.88 -86.04
C VAL A 23 45.59 0.78 -87.41
N VAL A 24 46.90 0.60 -87.44
CA VAL A 24 47.68 0.32 -88.66
C VAL A 24 47.64 -1.19 -88.93
N ALA A 25 47.17 -1.61 -90.12
CA ALA A 25 47.17 -3.03 -90.51
C ALA A 25 48.53 -3.48 -91.06
N PRO A 26 49.00 -4.69 -90.75
CA PRO A 26 50.16 -5.28 -91.41
C PRO A 26 49.76 -5.82 -92.79
N CYS A 27 50.51 -5.49 -93.84
CA CYS A 27 50.40 -6.11 -95.16
C CYS A 27 51.66 -6.97 -95.42
N ASP A 28 51.46 -8.21 -95.85
CA ASP A 28 52.52 -9.18 -96.17
C ASP A 28 52.77 -9.18 -97.69
N CYS A 29 53.99 -8.91 -98.14
CA CYS A 29 54.36 -8.95 -99.57
C CYS A 29 55.52 -9.95 -99.78
N ARG A 30 55.31 -10.97 -100.62
CA ARG A 30 56.31 -12.01 -100.96
C ARG A 30 57.05 -11.62 -102.25
N LEU A 31 58.39 -11.61 -102.20
CA LEU A 31 59.27 -11.36 -103.36
C LEU A 31 59.67 -12.68 -104.03
N SER A 32 59.57 -12.75 -105.36
CA SER A 32 60.08 -13.87 -106.17
C SER A 32 60.78 -13.33 -107.43
N GLY A 33 62.07 -13.67 -107.61
CA GLY A 33 62.75 -13.71 -108.92
C GLY A 33 63.83 -12.64 -109.16
N PRO A 34 64.91 -12.97 -109.91
CA PRO A 34 66.27 -12.47 -109.67
C PRO A 34 66.59 -11.16 -110.40
N ASP A 35 67.55 -10.46 -109.82
CA ASP A 35 68.46 -9.46 -110.39
C ASP A 35 67.98 -8.73 -111.64
N ASN A 36 67.52 -7.48 -111.42
CA ASN A 36 68.10 -6.26 -111.99
C ASN A 36 67.14 -5.12 -111.64
N GLY A 37 67.53 -4.33 -110.63
CA GLY A 37 66.66 -3.40 -109.92
C GLY A 37 66.04 -2.31 -110.79
N TYR A 38 64.71 -2.36 -110.90
CA TYR A 38 63.77 -1.25 -110.75
C TYR A 38 62.33 -1.83 -110.79
N ALA A 39 61.72 -2.10 -109.63
CA ALA A 39 60.40 -2.74 -109.55
C ALA A 39 59.25 -1.73 -109.62
N ARG A 40 58.35 -1.92 -110.60
CA ARG A 40 57.03 -1.26 -110.64
C ARG A 40 56.03 -1.97 -109.74
N ASN A 41 55.11 -1.17 -109.19
CA ASN A 41 54.34 -1.42 -107.99
C ASN A 41 53.00 -2.11 -108.28
N ASP A 42 52.97 -3.41 -108.54
CA ASP A 42 51.72 -4.15 -108.78
C ASP A 42 51.70 -5.51 -108.06
N ARG A 43 51.32 -5.51 -106.77
CA ARG A 43 50.57 -6.55 -106.01
C ARG A 43 51.00 -6.64 -104.54
N CYS A 44 50.40 -5.81 -103.68
CA CYS A 44 50.24 -6.13 -102.26
C CYS A 44 48.74 -6.31 -101.97
N ARG A 45 48.34 -7.46 -101.42
CA ARG A 45 46.97 -7.70 -100.94
C ARG A 45 46.90 -7.29 -99.47
N CYS A 46 46.31 -6.14 -99.17
CA CYS A 46 45.95 -5.78 -97.82
C CYS A 46 44.59 -6.42 -97.47
N ARG A 47 44.47 -6.97 -96.27
CA ARG A 47 43.28 -7.67 -95.78
C ARG A 47 42.22 -6.64 -95.40
N ASP A 48 41.00 -6.79 -95.90
CA ASP A 48 39.90 -5.82 -95.76
C ASP A 48 39.49 -5.64 -94.28
N LEU A 49 39.92 -4.53 -93.69
CA LEU A 49 39.59 -4.13 -92.31
C LEU A 49 38.09 -3.81 -92.13
N GLY A 50 37.34 -3.58 -93.21
CA GLY A 50 35.92 -3.27 -93.16
C GLY A 50 35.07 -4.42 -92.61
N ALA A 51 35.45 -5.67 -92.90
CA ALA A 51 34.74 -6.86 -92.43
C ALA A 51 34.93 -7.12 -90.91
N LEU A 52 36.09 -6.77 -90.36
CA LEU A 52 36.39 -6.93 -88.93
C LEU A 52 35.70 -5.87 -88.07
N VAL A 53 35.62 -4.62 -88.55
CA VAL A 53 34.93 -3.55 -87.82
C VAL A 53 33.41 -3.78 -87.83
N LYS A 54 32.83 -4.26 -88.94
CA LYS A 54 31.40 -4.57 -89.02
C LYS A 54 30.99 -5.72 -88.08
N SER A 55 31.80 -6.79 -88.00
CA SER A 55 31.55 -7.88 -87.05
C SER A 55 31.67 -7.45 -85.58
N ALA A 56 32.56 -6.49 -85.27
CA ALA A 56 32.72 -5.95 -83.92
C ALA A 56 31.59 -4.96 -83.52
N VAL A 57 31.08 -4.18 -84.48
CA VAL A 57 29.96 -3.25 -84.27
C VAL A 57 28.62 -3.98 -84.19
N ASP A 58 28.40 -4.99 -85.04
CA ASP A 58 27.17 -5.78 -85.01
C ASP A 58 27.08 -6.61 -83.71
N SER A 59 28.21 -7.14 -83.22
CA SER A 59 28.29 -7.83 -81.91
C SER A 59 28.09 -6.89 -80.70
N ALA A 60 28.37 -5.59 -80.84
CA ALA A 60 28.14 -4.61 -79.78
C ALA A 60 26.68 -4.12 -79.74
N SER A 61 25.91 -4.31 -80.82
CA SER A 61 24.50 -3.92 -80.91
C SER A 61 23.52 -4.98 -80.35
N GLU A 62 23.97 -6.22 -80.16
CA GLU A 62 23.19 -7.34 -79.62
C GLU A 62 23.48 -7.68 -78.15
N VAL A 63 24.27 -6.86 -77.44
CA VAL A 63 24.25 -6.92 -75.97
C VAL A 63 22.97 -6.26 -75.49
N ARG A 64 21.87 -7.02 -75.58
CA ARG A 64 20.63 -6.75 -74.88
C ARG A 64 21.01 -6.61 -73.41
N SER A 65 21.09 -5.37 -72.93
CA SER A 65 21.19 -5.03 -71.50
C SER A 65 20.38 -6.07 -70.72
N PRO A 66 20.94 -6.75 -69.71
CA PRO A 66 20.13 -7.54 -68.81
C PRO A 66 18.98 -6.65 -68.34
N ARG A 67 17.82 -7.24 -68.05
CA ARG A 67 16.64 -6.56 -67.52
C ARG A 67 16.88 -5.94 -66.13
N ALA A 68 18.01 -5.27 -65.89
CA ALA A 68 18.46 -4.69 -64.63
C ALA A 68 17.47 -3.66 -64.09
N GLY A 69 16.77 -2.91 -64.95
CA GLY A 69 15.72 -1.99 -64.55
C GLY A 69 14.43 -2.69 -64.07
N ARG A 70 14.10 -3.87 -64.61
CA ARG A 70 12.91 -4.65 -64.22
C ARG A 70 13.17 -5.46 -62.96
N SER A 71 14.37 -6.04 -62.81
CA SER A 71 14.75 -6.74 -61.57
C SER A 71 14.93 -5.76 -60.41
N ARG A 72 15.59 -4.61 -60.60
CA ARG A 72 15.75 -3.59 -59.54
C ARG A 72 14.40 -3.01 -59.11
N ARG A 73 13.49 -2.75 -60.05
CA ARG A 73 12.10 -2.33 -59.72
C ARG A 73 11.36 -3.44 -58.97
N ALA A 74 11.48 -4.70 -59.39
CA ALA A 74 10.87 -5.84 -58.69
C ALA A 74 11.39 -6.02 -57.26
N TRP A 75 12.70 -5.86 -57.03
CA TRP A 75 13.30 -5.90 -55.69
C TRP A 75 12.85 -4.71 -54.83
N ILE A 76 12.77 -3.50 -55.39
CA ILE A 76 12.27 -2.33 -54.67
C ILE A 76 10.79 -2.51 -54.32
N THR A 77 9.95 -2.93 -55.27
CA THR A 77 8.52 -3.18 -55.00
C THR A 77 8.33 -4.30 -54.00
N GLY A 78 9.08 -5.41 -54.11
CA GLY A 78 9.04 -6.51 -53.15
C GLY A 78 9.47 -6.08 -51.75
N SER A 79 10.51 -5.26 -51.64
CA SER A 79 10.98 -4.73 -50.35
C SER A 79 9.97 -3.78 -49.72
N VAL A 80 9.35 -2.90 -50.51
CA VAL A 80 8.31 -1.97 -50.03
C VAL A 80 7.08 -2.75 -49.58
N VAL A 81 6.62 -3.72 -50.37
CA VAL A 81 5.48 -4.57 -50.01
C VAL A 81 5.80 -5.37 -48.74
N GLY A 82 6.99 -5.97 -48.66
CA GLY A 82 7.43 -6.68 -47.46
C GLY A 82 7.46 -5.79 -46.22
N ALA A 83 7.99 -4.57 -46.35
CA ALA A 83 8.02 -3.60 -45.26
C ALA A 83 6.61 -3.17 -44.82
N VAL A 84 5.69 -2.95 -45.76
CA VAL A 84 4.28 -2.63 -45.46
C VAL A 84 3.61 -3.79 -44.74
N LEU A 85 3.78 -5.02 -45.21
CA LEU A 85 3.22 -6.21 -44.57
C LEU A 85 3.75 -6.40 -43.15
N LEU A 86 5.06 -6.22 -42.93
CA LEU A 86 5.66 -6.27 -41.61
C LEU A 86 5.13 -5.16 -40.69
N ALA A 87 4.95 -3.94 -41.22
CA ALA A 87 4.38 -2.84 -40.46
C ALA A 87 2.91 -3.09 -40.07
N LEU A 88 2.10 -3.66 -40.98
CA LEU A 88 0.71 -4.03 -40.71
C LEU A 88 0.62 -5.16 -39.67
N LEU A 89 1.49 -6.16 -39.77
CA LEU A 89 1.55 -7.26 -38.81
C LEU A 89 1.97 -6.76 -37.43
N GLY A 90 3.06 -5.98 -37.35
CA GLY A 90 3.53 -5.39 -36.10
C GLY A 90 2.50 -4.45 -35.49
N GLY A 91 1.86 -3.61 -36.30
CA GLY A 91 0.78 -2.71 -35.87
C GLY A 91 -0.41 -3.47 -35.31
N SER A 92 -0.84 -4.55 -35.97
CA SER A 92 -1.93 -5.41 -35.50
C SER A 92 -1.59 -6.07 -34.16
N LEU A 93 -0.35 -6.58 -34.01
CA LEU A 93 0.09 -7.24 -32.78
C LEU A 93 0.08 -6.29 -31.58
N VAL A 94 0.52 -5.05 -31.77
CA VAL A 94 0.52 -4.01 -30.71
C VAL A 94 -0.89 -3.49 -30.45
N TYR A 95 -1.73 -3.37 -31.49
CA TYR A 95 -3.10 -2.88 -31.34
C TYR A 95 -3.96 -3.81 -30.47
N THR A 96 -3.85 -5.13 -30.67
CA THR A 96 -4.63 -6.13 -29.90
C THR A 96 -4.19 -6.30 -28.45
N GLU A 97 -3.15 -5.58 -28.02
CA GLU A 97 -2.63 -5.59 -26.65
C GLU A 97 -2.94 -4.30 -25.87
N ARG A 98 -3.50 -3.29 -26.55
CA ARG A 98 -3.93 -2.05 -25.89
C ARG A 98 -5.12 -2.34 -24.99
N SER A 99 -5.18 -1.72 -23.80
CA SER A 99 -6.32 -1.86 -22.91
C SER A 99 -7.64 -1.51 -23.58
N SER A 100 -7.63 -0.55 -24.51
CA SER A 100 -8.80 -0.12 -25.28
C SER A 100 -9.33 -1.16 -26.28
N PHE A 101 -8.56 -2.19 -26.60
CA PHE A 101 -9.01 -3.28 -27.46
C PHE A 101 -9.83 -4.31 -26.69
N CYS A 102 -9.43 -4.65 -25.46
CA CYS A 102 -10.11 -5.61 -24.59
C CYS A 102 -11.65 -5.42 -24.49
N PRO A 103 -12.20 -4.20 -24.31
CA PRO A 103 -13.65 -4.00 -24.23
C PRO A 103 -14.41 -4.23 -25.54
N ALA A 104 -13.74 -4.61 -26.65
CA ALA A 104 -14.41 -5.10 -27.85
C ALA A 104 -15.21 -6.39 -27.59
N CYS A 105 -14.82 -7.18 -26.59
CA CYS A 105 -15.62 -8.26 -26.03
C CYS A 105 -16.43 -7.75 -24.85
N HIS A 106 -17.72 -8.07 -24.79
CA HIS A 106 -18.60 -7.56 -23.73
C HIS A 106 -18.25 -8.10 -22.34
N GLU A 107 -17.54 -9.23 -22.23
CA GLU A 107 -17.16 -9.81 -20.95
C GLU A 107 -16.08 -8.98 -20.27
N MET A 108 -15.28 -8.28 -21.06
CA MET A 108 -14.18 -7.46 -20.56
C MET A 108 -14.64 -6.05 -20.16
N GLN A 109 -15.86 -5.63 -20.52
CA GLN A 109 -16.36 -4.27 -20.25
C GLN A 109 -16.35 -3.89 -18.76
N PRO A 110 -16.82 -4.73 -17.81
CA PRO A 110 -16.79 -4.39 -16.39
C PRO A 110 -15.36 -4.27 -15.86
N TYR A 111 -14.46 -5.13 -16.32
CA TYR A 111 -13.05 -5.12 -15.93
C TYR A 111 -12.32 -3.90 -16.48
N TYR A 112 -12.56 -3.55 -17.75
CA TYR A 112 -11.99 -2.36 -18.38
C TYR A 112 -12.46 -1.08 -17.68
N THR A 113 -13.76 -0.97 -17.40
CA THR A 113 -14.32 0.19 -16.67
C THR A 113 -13.72 0.31 -15.27
N ALA A 114 -13.59 -0.81 -14.55
CA ALA A 114 -12.98 -0.82 -13.22
C ALA A 114 -11.47 -0.52 -13.26
N TRP A 115 -10.75 -0.99 -14.29
CA TRP A 115 -9.35 -0.65 -14.52
C TRP A 115 -9.18 0.85 -14.83
N GLN A 116 -10.03 1.44 -15.67
CA GLN A 116 -10.01 2.87 -15.97
C GLN A 116 -10.19 3.74 -14.71
N ALA A 117 -11.02 3.27 -13.77
CA ALA A 117 -11.22 3.94 -12.48
C ALA A 117 -10.09 3.69 -11.47
N SER A 118 -9.16 2.78 -11.77
CA SER A 118 -8.03 2.45 -10.90
C SER A 118 -6.86 3.41 -11.08
N GLY A 119 -5.94 3.42 -10.12
CA GLY A 119 -4.69 4.18 -10.23
C GLY A 119 -3.72 3.67 -11.30
N HIS A 120 -3.95 2.49 -11.88
CA HIS A 120 -3.09 1.91 -12.92
C HIS A 120 -3.47 2.33 -14.34
N ALA A 121 -4.64 2.97 -14.53
CA ALA A 121 -5.13 3.35 -15.85
C ALA A 121 -4.19 4.27 -16.63
N SER A 122 -3.46 5.14 -15.92
CA SER A 122 -2.55 6.12 -16.54
C SER A 122 -1.17 5.57 -16.85
N GLU A 123 -0.74 4.49 -16.19
CA GLU A 123 0.65 4.02 -16.22
C GLU A 123 0.82 2.60 -16.78
N ALA A 124 -0.22 1.76 -16.78
CA ALA A 124 -0.11 0.34 -17.13
C ALA A 124 -1.26 -0.13 -18.03
N GLN A 125 -0.96 -0.90 -19.08
CA GLN A 125 -1.95 -1.57 -19.92
C GLN A 125 -2.43 -2.89 -19.30
N CYS A 126 -3.56 -3.44 -19.78
CA CYS A 126 -4.06 -4.74 -19.33
C CYS A 126 -2.97 -5.83 -19.43
N VAL A 127 -2.25 -5.86 -20.55
CA VAL A 127 -1.20 -6.85 -20.82
C VAL A 127 0.01 -6.72 -19.90
N ASP A 128 0.25 -5.56 -19.29
CA ASP A 128 1.35 -5.39 -18.34
C ASP A 128 1.16 -6.22 -17.07
N CYS A 129 -0.10 -6.58 -16.77
CA CYS A 129 -0.45 -7.46 -15.66
C CYS A 129 -0.86 -8.86 -16.13
N HIS A 130 -1.44 -9.01 -17.32
CA HIS A 130 -1.96 -10.30 -17.81
C HIS A 130 -0.99 -11.10 -18.69
N VAL A 131 0.10 -10.49 -19.18
CA VAL A 131 1.11 -11.13 -20.04
C VAL A 131 2.51 -10.91 -19.47
N ASP A 132 3.40 -11.87 -19.66
CA ASP A 132 4.79 -11.72 -19.23
C ASP A 132 5.55 -10.72 -20.13
N ALA A 133 6.54 -10.05 -19.57
CA ALA A 133 7.30 -9.03 -20.27
C ALA A 133 8.17 -9.61 -21.39
N GLY A 134 8.31 -8.84 -22.48
CA GLY A 134 9.26 -9.11 -23.56
C GLY A 134 8.60 -9.70 -24.82
N ILE A 135 9.20 -9.43 -25.98
CA ILE A 135 8.61 -9.73 -27.29
C ILE A 135 8.22 -11.21 -27.44
N ILE A 136 9.02 -12.12 -26.90
CA ILE A 136 8.77 -13.56 -26.99
C ILE A 136 7.54 -13.95 -26.19
N ALA A 137 7.36 -13.41 -24.98
CA ALA A 137 6.21 -13.69 -24.15
C ALA A 137 4.90 -13.16 -24.78
N HIS A 138 4.94 -11.94 -25.31
CA HIS A 138 3.81 -11.34 -26.02
C HIS A 138 3.42 -12.15 -27.26
N LEU A 139 4.40 -12.62 -28.05
CA LEU A 139 4.15 -13.51 -29.19
C LEU A 139 3.62 -14.89 -28.75
N ALA A 140 4.21 -15.47 -27.70
CA ALA A 140 3.80 -16.77 -27.15
C ALA A 140 2.40 -16.74 -26.52
N HIS A 141 1.90 -15.56 -26.14
CA HIS A 141 0.54 -15.38 -25.63
C HIS A 141 -0.52 -15.28 -26.74
N LYS A 142 -0.15 -15.00 -27.99
CA LYS A 142 -1.12 -14.88 -29.10
C LYS A 142 -1.97 -16.13 -29.33
N PRO A 143 -1.45 -17.37 -29.25
CA PRO A 143 -2.28 -18.58 -29.30
C PRO A 143 -3.31 -18.65 -28.17
N THR A 144 -2.95 -18.18 -26.96
CA THR A 144 -3.89 -18.08 -25.82
C THR A 144 -4.99 -17.06 -26.09
N ALA A 145 -4.64 -15.88 -26.58
CA ALA A 145 -5.62 -14.86 -26.96
C ALA A 145 -6.56 -15.34 -28.09
N LEU A 146 -6.05 -16.09 -29.06
CA LEU A 146 -6.88 -16.69 -30.11
C LEU A 146 -7.84 -17.76 -29.53
N LYS A 147 -7.37 -18.52 -28.55
CA LYS A 147 -8.20 -19.46 -27.81
C LYS A 147 -9.31 -18.75 -27.03
N GLU A 148 -9.06 -17.58 -26.46
CA GLU A 148 -10.08 -16.77 -25.77
C GLU A 148 -11.20 -16.34 -26.72
N VAL A 149 -10.86 -15.96 -27.97
CA VAL A 149 -11.85 -15.68 -29.02
C VAL A 149 -12.68 -16.93 -29.33
N TRP A 150 -12.07 -18.10 -29.41
CA TRP A 150 -12.80 -19.36 -29.62
C TRP A 150 -13.71 -19.69 -28.43
N ASP A 151 -13.20 -19.55 -27.21
CA ASP A 151 -13.94 -19.85 -25.98
C ASP A 151 -15.13 -18.88 -25.79
N HIS A 152 -15.03 -17.62 -26.25
CA HIS A 152 -16.16 -16.65 -26.27
C HIS A 152 -17.41 -17.22 -26.98
N PHE A 153 -17.22 -17.95 -28.09
CA PHE A 153 -18.34 -18.52 -28.86
C PHE A 153 -18.73 -19.93 -28.41
N THR A 154 -17.84 -20.67 -27.75
CA THR A 154 -18.03 -22.12 -27.53
C THR A 154 -18.20 -22.53 -26.07
N LYS A 155 -17.92 -21.64 -25.11
CA LYS A 155 -17.93 -21.97 -23.67
C LYS A 155 -18.65 -20.94 -22.83
N ASP A 156 -19.07 -21.38 -21.64
CA ASP A 156 -19.59 -20.49 -20.59
C ASP A 156 -18.45 -19.84 -19.81
N ASN A 157 -18.05 -18.63 -20.23
CA ASN A 157 -16.97 -17.85 -19.62
C ASN A 157 -17.46 -16.92 -18.50
N ARG A 158 -18.71 -17.07 -18.03
CA ARG A 158 -19.23 -16.27 -16.93
C ARG A 158 -18.45 -16.57 -15.64
N PHE A 159 -18.27 -15.54 -14.82
CA PHE A 159 -17.60 -15.67 -13.52
C PHE A 159 -18.30 -16.72 -12.65
N PRO A 160 -17.57 -17.65 -11.99
CA PRO A 160 -16.13 -17.68 -11.76
C PRO A 160 -15.34 -18.63 -12.70
N ASN A 161 -15.92 -19.09 -13.80
CA ASN A 161 -15.35 -20.17 -14.62
C ASN A 161 -14.03 -19.80 -15.33
N TYR A 162 -13.74 -18.51 -15.46
CA TYR A 162 -12.57 -18.01 -16.16
C TYR A 162 -11.79 -17.06 -15.24
N SER A 163 -10.57 -17.45 -14.85
CA SER A 163 -9.66 -16.62 -14.07
C SER A 163 -8.23 -16.84 -14.53
N VAL A 164 -7.46 -15.75 -14.64
CA VAL A 164 -6.05 -15.78 -15.06
C VAL A 164 -5.18 -15.50 -13.85
N ALA A 165 -4.13 -16.30 -13.65
CA ALA A 165 -3.15 -16.04 -12.61
C ALA A 165 -2.29 -14.82 -12.99
N VAL A 166 -2.12 -13.90 -12.04
CA VAL A 166 -1.20 -12.76 -12.15
C VAL A 166 -0.05 -12.98 -11.16
N PRO A 167 1.12 -13.43 -11.62
CA PRO A 167 2.28 -13.66 -10.76
C PRO A 167 2.86 -12.35 -10.19
N ASP A 168 3.44 -12.42 -9.00
CA ASP A 168 4.04 -11.28 -8.29
C ASP A 168 5.14 -10.58 -9.09
N GLY A 169 5.86 -11.33 -9.94
CA GLY A 169 6.87 -10.82 -10.85
C GLY A 169 6.38 -9.65 -11.73
N ARG A 170 5.10 -9.65 -12.09
CA ARG A 170 4.48 -8.60 -12.90
C ARG A 170 4.27 -7.31 -12.10
N CYS A 171 4.01 -7.44 -10.80
CA CYS A 171 3.86 -6.31 -9.89
C CYS A 171 5.21 -5.67 -9.56
N VAL A 172 6.19 -6.49 -9.15
CA VAL A 172 7.50 -6.00 -8.67
C VAL A 172 8.39 -5.44 -9.79
N ARG A 173 8.05 -5.71 -11.06
CA ARG A 173 8.66 -5.05 -12.23
C ARG A 173 8.51 -3.52 -12.17
N CYS A 174 7.32 -3.05 -11.80
CA CYS A 174 7.02 -1.63 -11.68
C CYS A 174 7.07 -1.13 -10.23
N HIS A 175 6.92 -2.04 -9.26
CA HIS A 175 7.03 -1.77 -7.82
C HIS A 175 8.25 -2.46 -7.18
N PRO A 176 9.49 -2.10 -7.56
CA PRO A 176 10.70 -2.74 -7.03
C PRO A 176 10.99 -2.38 -5.56
N LYS A 177 10.32 -1.34 -5.03
CA LYS A 177 10.46 -0.86 -3.65
C LYS A 177 9.08 -0.71 -3.03
N VAL A 178 8.60 -1.78 -2.40
CA VAL A 178 7.33 -1.76 -1.67
C VAL A 178 7.60 -1.16 -0.28
N VAL A 179 7.42 0.15 -0.16
CA VAL A 179 7.58 0.85 1.13
C VAL A 179 6.36 0.67 2.01
N LYS A 180 6.58 0.44 3.31
CA LYS A 180 5.55 0.32 4.35
C LYS A 180 4.68 1.60 4.35
N LYS A 181 3.47 1.55 3.78
CA LYS A 181 2.53 2.68 3.90
C LYS A 181 1.80 2.61 5.25
N ILE A 182 2.30 3.46 6.15
CA ILE A 182 1.73 4.11 7.35
C ILE A 182 0.31 3.67 7.76
N GLY A 183 0.19 3.10 8.97
CA GLY A 183 -1.06 3.08 9.74
C GLY A 183 -1.34 1.81 10.55
N ALA A 184 -0.90 0.66 10.05
CA ALA A 184 -0.91 -0.60 10.78
C ALA A 184 0.53 -1.04 10.98
N ARG A 185 0.84 -1.79 12.05
CA ARG A 185 2.15 -2.46 12.25
C ARG A 185 2.39 -3.58 11.22
N PHE A 186 2.01 -3.35 9.97
CA PHE A 186 2.07 -4.28 8.86
C PHE A 186 3.48 -4.34 8.28
N ASP A 187 4.06 -5.52 8.30
CA ASP A 187 5.37 -5.78 7.70
C ASP A 187 5.22 -6.47 6.33
N HIS A 188 5.44 -5.72 5.25
CA HIS A 188 5.39 -6.26 3.90
C HIS A 188 6.38 -7.42 3.69
N ALA A 189 7.59 -7.35 4.26
CA ALA A 189 8.63 -8.36 4.07
C ALA A 189 8.29 -9.70 4.74
N LEU A 190 7.45 -9.67 5.79
CA LEU A 190 6.92 -10.88 6.38
C LEU A 190 5.78 -11.46 5.53
N HIS A 191 4.87 -10.61 5.06
CA HIS A 191 3.63 -11.05 4.41
C HIS A 191 3.85 -11.47 2.95
N GLU A 192 4.80 -10.89 2.23
CA GLU A 192 5.18 -11.31 0.88
C GLU A 192 5.73 -12.75 0.84
N LYS A 193 6.22 -13.27 1.98
CA LYS A 193 6.66 -14.68 2.10
C LYS A 193 5.49 -15.65 2.32
N LYS A 194 4.29 -15.15 2.58
CA LYS A 194 3.11 -15.93 3.00
C LYS A 194 1.94 -15.84 2.03
N GLY A 195 1.90 -14.84 1.16
CA GLY A 195 0.88 -14.68 0.13
C GLY A 195 1.39 -13.88 -1.06
N ARG A 196 0.66 -13.95 -2.16
CA ARG A 196 0.93 -13.16 -3.37
C ARG A 196 0.46 -11.72 -3.19
N CYS A 197 1.00 -10.82 -3.99
CA CYS A 197 0.61 -9.42 -4.03
C CYS A 197 -0.92 -9.30 -4.13
N GLN A 198 -1.52 -9.99 -5.10
CA GLN A 198 -2.97 -9.96 -5.34
C GLN A 198 -3.83 -10.56 -4.22
N ASP A 199 -3.26 -11.37 -3.32
CA ASP A 199 -4.04 -11.97 -2.24
C ASP A 199 -4.40 -10.89 -1.19
N CYS A 200 -3.57 -9.83 -1.06
CA CYS A 200 -3.88 -8.64 -0.24
C CYS A 200 -4.35 -7.45 -1.09
N HIS A 201 -3.78 -7.30 -2.28
CA HIS A 201 -4.02 -6.21 -3.21
C HIS A 201 -5.02 -6.60 -4.32
N ALA A 202 -6.05 -7.38 -3.96
CA ALA A 202 -7.01 -8.00 -4.89
C ALA A 202 -7.76 -7.02 -5.80
N ILE A 203 -7.84 -5.75 -5.38
CA ILE A 203 -8.61 -4.71 -6.07
C ILE A 203 -7.73 -3.79 -6.95
N THR A 204 -6.45 -4.10 -7.06
CA THR A 204 -5.44 -3.19 -7.63
C THR A 204 -5.55 -3.02 -9.14
N GLY A 205 -5.86 -4.11 -9.84
CA GLY A 205 -6.06 -4.08 -11.30
C GLY A 205 -7.46 -3.57 -11.66
N HIS A 206 -8.48 -4.14 -11.03
CA HIS A 206 -9.88 -3.80 -11.28
C HIS A 206 -10.77 -4.22 -10.09
N LEU A 207 -11.43 -3.27 -9.45
CA LEU A 207 -12.46 -3.57 -8.44
C LEU A 207 -13.80 -3.83 -9.13
N VAL A 208 -14.10 -5.09 -9.40
CA VAL A 208 -15.38 -5.48 -10.02
C VAL A 208 -16.30 -6.11 -8.97
N THR A 209 -17.47 -5.50 -8.77
CA THR A 209 -18.48 -6.01 -7.85
C THR A 209 -19.30 -7.12 -8.50
N LEU A 210 -19.87 -8.03 -7.69
CA LEU A 210 -20.82 -9.04 -8.19
C LEU A 210 -22.00 -8.38 -8.92
N GLU A 211 -22.43 -7.21 -8.44
CA GLU A 211 -23.49 -6.42 -9.08
C GLU A 211 -23.09 -5.95 -10.48
N ALA A 212 -21.86 -5.44 -10.67
CA ALA A 212 -21.37 -5.05 -11.99
C ALA A 212 -21.32 -6.24 -12.96
N LEU A 213 -20.87 -7.41 -12.47
CA LEU A 213 -20.87 -8.65 -13.26
C LEU A 213 -22.30 -9.08 -13.64
N ARG A 214 -23.25 -8.97 -12.70
CA ARG A 214 -24.65 -9.32 -12.90
C ARG A 214 -25.32 -8.42 -13.93
N THR A 215 -25.13 -7.10 -13.81
CA THR A 215 -25.67 -6.12 -14.76
C THR A 215 -25.09 -6.31 -16.16
N ALA A 216 -23.82 -6.71 -16.27
CA ALA A 216 -23.20 -7.04 -17.55
C ALA A 216 -23.59 -8.43 -18.10
N GLY A 217 -24.40 -9.22 -17.38
CA GLY A 217 -24.81 -10.56 -17.81
C GLY A 217 -23.69 -11.61 -17.75
N ILE A 218 -22.58 -11.31 -17.06
CA ILE A 218 -21.40 -12.18 -16.99
C ILE A 218 -21.19 -12.85 -15.63
N LEU A 219 -22.16 -12.72 -14.72
CA LEU A 219 -22.22 -13.45 -13.46
C LEU A 219 -23.03 -14.73 -13.63
N LYS A 220 -22.47 -15.88 -13.24
CA LYS A 220 -23.23 -17.13 -13.15
C LYS A 220 -24.19 -17.09 -11.96
N GLU A 221 -25.37 -17.66 -12.12
CA GLU A 221 -26.34 -17.77 -11.03
C GLU A 221 -25.75 -18.52 -9.84
N GLY A 222 -25.95 -17.99 -8.63
CA GLY A 222 -25.39 -18.54 -7.40
C GLY A 222 -23.89 -18.29 -7.19
N ALA A 223 -23.21 -17.59 -8.12
CA ALA A 223 -21.81 -17.21 -7.91
C ALA A 223 -21.68 -16.14 -6.82
N GLY A 224 -20.76 -16.37 -5.89
CA GLY A 224 -20.43 -15.46 -4.79
C GLY A 224 -18.93 -15.18 -4.72
N MET A 225 -18.56 -14.27 -3.82
CA MET A 225 -17.14 -14.05 -3.49
C MET A 225 -16.55 -15.31 -2.84
N PRO A 226 -15.23 -15.55 -2.98
CA PRO A 226 -14.57 -16.67 -2.31
C PRO A 226 -14.83 -16.63 -0.80
N ALA A 227 -15.11 -17.80 -0.21
CA ALA A 227 -15.26 -17.92 1.23
C ALA A 227 -13.94 -17.56 1.94
N ILE A 228 -14.06 -16.96 3.14
CA ILE A 228 -12.89 -16.72 4.01
C ILE A 228 -12.31 -18.10 4.40
N PRO A 229 -10.98 -18.31 4.35
CA PRO A 229 -10.33 -19.52 4.83
C PRO A 229 -10.80 -19.93 6.23
N THR A 230 -10.90 -21.23 6.48
CA THR A 230 -11.31 -21.79 7.78
C THR A 230 -10.39 -21.31 8.90
N GLY A 231 -10.98 -20.75 9.96
CA GLY A 231 -10.25 -20.30 11.15
C GLY A 231 -9.92 -18.80 11.23
N ALA A 232 -10.16 -18.02 10.18
CA ALA A 232 -10.09 -16.55 10.26
C ALA A 232 -11.48 -15.98 10.57
N THR A 233 -11.65 -15.36 11.74
CA THR A 233 -12.89 -14.68 12.09
C THR A 233 -12.73 -13.15 12.06
N PRO A 234 -13.69 -12.41 11.50
CA PRO A 234 -13.72 -10.96 11.63
C PRO A 234 -13.86 -10.53 13.09
N SER A 235 -13.29 -9.38 13.43
CA SER A 235 -13.52 -8.81 14.76
C SER A 235 -14.99 -8.44 14.92
N THR A 236 -15.56 -8.83 16.05
CA THR A 236 -16.93 -8.45 16.46
C THR A 236 -16.94 -7.21 17.33
N ALA A 237 -15.77 -6.59 17.57
CA ALA A 237 -15.66 -5.39 18.38
C ALA A 237 -16.48 -4.24 17.78
N ALA A 238 -17.27 -3.57 18.63
CA ALA A 238 -18.06 -2.42 18.22
C ALA A 238 -17.17 -1.32 17.62
N GLY A 239 -17.55 -0.80 16.45
CA GLY A 239 -16.79 0.23 15.73
C GLY A 239 -15.55 -0.26 14.96
N HIS A 240 -15.20 -1.55 15.02
CA HIS A 240 -14.09 -2.09 14.24
C HIS A 240 -14.43 -2.12 12.74
N LYS A 241 -13.59 -1.49 11.91
CA LYS A 241 -13.77 -1.47 10.44
C LYS A 241 -13.32 -2.80 9.82
N LYS A 242 -14.05 -3.28 8.82
CA LYS A 242 -13.63 -4.44 8.02
C LYS A 242 -12.33 -4.10 7.29
N VAL A 243 -11.30 -4.89 7.51
CA VAL A 243 -9.97 -4.74 6.90
C VAL A 243 -9.55 -6.03 6.21
N VAL A 244 -8.65 -5.94 5.23
CA VAL A 244 -8.14 -7.09 4.48
C VAL A 244 -7.51 -8.16 5.38
N CYS A 245 -6.92 -7.77 6.51
CA CYS A 245 -6.27 -8.68 7.46
C CYS A 245 -7.20 -9.79 7.99
N GLN A 246 -8.51 -9.55 8.05
CA GLN A 246 -9.50 -10.53 8.53
C GLN A 246 -9.68 -11.73 7.58
N GLN A 247 -9.15 -11.64 6.35
CA GLN A 247 -9.18 -12.73 5.38
C GLN A 247 -8.16 -13.82 5.70
N CYS A 248 -7.14 -13.52 6.52
CA CYS A 248 -6.06 -14.47 6.84
C CYS A 248 -5.80 -14.61 8.34
N HIS A 249 -6.21 -13.64 9.15
CA HIS A 249 -5.98 -13.63 10.59
C HIS A 249 -7.29 -13.69 11.37
N ASP A 250 -7.28 -14.46 12.46
CA ASP A 250 -8.37 -14.52 13.43
C ASP A 250 -8.38 -13.27 14.31
N GLN A 251 -9.10 -12.24 13.88
CA GLN A 251 -9.11 -10.94 14.54
C GLN A 251 -9.72 -11.00 15.94
N ALA A 252 -10.57 -11.98 16.23
CA ALA A 252 -11.11 -12.21 17.57
C ALA A 252 -10.05 -12.65 18.58
N LYS A 253 -8.92 -13.20 18.12
CA LYS A 253 -7.82 -13.68 18.98
C LYS A 253 -6.60 -12.74 19.00
N MET A 254 -6.56 -11.76 18.10
CA MET A 254 -5.46 -10.82 18.02
C MET A 254 -5.55 -9.77 19.14
N LYS A 255 -4.38 -9.36 19.64
CA LYS A 255 -4.26 -8.26 20.59
C LYS A 255 -4.42 -6.93 19.86
N CYS A 256 -5.08 -5.95 20.48
CA CYS A 256 -5.31 -4.64 19.88
C CYS A 256 -3.98 -3.95 19.51
N SER A 257 -2.98 -4.14 20.38
CA SER A 257 -1.61 -3.63 20.22
C SER A 257 -0.88 -4.20 18.99
N GLN A 258 -1.36 -5.29 18.38
CA GLN A 258 -0.76 -5.82 17.15
C GLN A 258 -1.09 -4.95 15.93
N CYS A 259 -2.16 -4.16 15.98
CA CYS A 259 -2.61 -3.32 14.88
C CYS A 259 -2.55 -1.83 15.22
N HIS A 260 -2.87 -1.46 16.47
CA HIS A 260 -2.96 -0.09 16.94
C HIS A 260 -1.73 0.34 17.74
N GLN A 261 -1.39 1.64 17.62
CA GLN A 261 -0.36 2.28 18.41
C GLN A 261 -1.00 3.18 19.46
N ALA A 262 -0.66 2.97 20.73
CA ALA A 262 -1.11 3.84 21.81
C ALA A 262 -0.36 5.19 21.79
N PRO A 263 -1.04 6.31 22.13
CA PRO A 263 -0.42 7.62 22.26
C PRO A 263 0.24 7.85 23.63
N HIS A 264 0.36 6.81 24.45
CA HIS A 264 0.99 6.81 25.76
C HIS A 264 1.88 5.58 25.90
N ASP A 265 2.73 5.57 26.93
CA ASP A 265 3.60 4.45 27.25
C ASP A 265 2.81 3.14 27.48
N ASP A 266 3.49 2.01 27.31
CA ASP A 266 2.90 0.68 27.48
C ASP A 266 2.42 0.48 28.92
N ARG A 267 1.18 -0.01 29.05
CA ARG A 267 0.50 -0.30 30.32
C ARG A 267 -0.18 -1.66 30.30
N GLY A 268 0.14 -2.52 29.34
CA GLY A 268 -0.54 -3.80 29.13
C GLY A 268 -1.55 -3.77 27.97
N GLU A 269 -2.46 -4.74 27.95
CA GLU A 269 -3.37 -4.89 26.81
C GLU A 269 -4.50 -3.85 26.83
N CYS A 270 -4.86 -3.37 25.64
CA CYS A 270 -5.71 -2.19 25.49
C CYS A 270 -7.11 -2.41 26.09
N SER A 271 -7.66 -3.62 25.95
CA SER A 271 -9.02 -3.97 26.39
C SER A 271 -9.20 -3.95 27.91
N ASP A 272 -8.10 -3.97 28.68
CA ASP A 272 -8.17 -3.92 30.14
C ASP A 272 -8.57 -2.52 30.64
N CYS A 273 -8.30 -1.50 29.81
CA CYS A 273 -8.54 -0.08 30.15
C CYS A 273 -9.44 0.64 29.14
N HIS A 274 -9.60 0.12 27.91
CA HIS A 274 -10.33 0.80 26.85
C HIS A 274 -11.48 -0.04 26.31
N LYS A 275 -12.63 0.61 26.09
CA LYS A 275 -13.71 0.05 25.25
C LYS A 275 -13.50 0.44 23.80
N THR A 276 -13.83 -0.50 22.91
CA THR A 276 -13.83 -0.32 21.45
C THR A 276 -15.06 0.48 21.01
N GLY A 277 -14.90 1.28 19.95
CA GLY A 277 -15.91 2.16 19.38
C GLY A 277 -15.32 2.96 18.21
N GLU A 278 -15.92 4.09 17.83
CA GLU A 278 -15.32 5.00 16.84
C GLU A 278 -13.94 5.52 17.29
N LYS A 279 -13.71 5.57 18.61
CA LYS A 279 -12.44 5.89 19.26
C LYS A 279 -12.26 4.97 20.47
N PHE A 280 -11.02 4.68 20.85
CA PHE A 280 -10.73 4.03 22.13
C PHE A 280 -11.05 5.00 23.26
N VAL A 281 -12.01 4.63 24.12
CA VAL A 281 -12.39 5.43 25.29
C VAL A 281 -11.90 4.72 26.53
N PHE A 282 -11.14 5.44 27.35
CA PHE A 282 -10.73 4.93 28.66
C PHE A 282 -11.97 4.68 29.52
N VAL A 283 -12.01 3.50 30.12
CA VAL A 283 -13.01 3.11 31.11
C VAL A 283 -12.29 2.70 32.38
N HIS A 284 -12.81 3.15 33.52
CA HIS A 284 -12.29 2.66 34.79
C HIS A 284 -12.60 1.17 34.91
N PRO A 285 -11.59 0.30 35.13
CA PRO A 285 -11.80 -1.14 35.24
C PRO A 285 -12.66 -1.46 36.46
N SER A 286 -13.59 -2.41 36.30
CA SER A 286 -14.50 -2.86 37.36
C SER A 286 -14.00 -4.08 38.12
N THR A 287 -12.94 -4.73 37.64
CA THR A 287 -12.23 -5.82 38.33
C THR A 287 -11.17 -5.25 39.24
N ALA A 288 -10.84 -5.97 40.32
CA ALA A 288 -9.95 -5.52 41.39
C ALA A 288 -8.48 -5.40 40.92
N VAL A 289 -8.18 -4.34 40.18
CA VAL A 289 -6.81 -3.82 40.02
C VAL A 289 -6.46 -2.98 41.25
N ASP A 290 -5.22 -3.11 41.72
CA ASP A 290 -4.70 -2.24 42.77
C ASP A 290 -4.77 -0.78 42.27
N CYS A 291 -5.57 0.06 42.93
CA CYS A 291 -5.74 1.47 42.56
C CYS A 291 -4.40 2.20 42.48
N ALA A 292 -3.42 1.80 43.31
CA ALA A 292 -2.10 2.40 43.36
C ALA A 292 -1.24 2.13 42.12
N SER A 293 -1.60 1.14 41.29
CA SER A 293 -0.94 0.88 40.00
C SER A 293 -1.12 2.03 39.00
N CYS A 294 -2.18 2.83 39.15
CA CYS A 294 -2.52 3.93 38.26
C CYS A 294 -2.59 5.30 38.97
N HIS A 295 -2.95 5.31 40.26
CA HIS A 295 -3.17 6.54 41.01
C HIS A 295 -2.13 6.74 42.11
N LYS A 296 -1.58 7.95 42.16
CA LYS A 296 -0.63 8.35 43.20
C LYS A 296 -1.36 8.92 44.42
N LYS A 297 -1.03 8.41 45.61
CA LYS A 297 -1.52 8.97 46.88
C LYS A 297 -1.07 10.43 47.04
N PRO A 298 -1.96 11.37 47.40
CA PRO A 298 -1.57 12.74 47.74
C PRO A 298 -0.63 12.80 48.95
N ALA A 299 0.18 13.85 49.05
CA ALA A 299 1.20 13.98 50.11
C ALA A 299 0.62 13.96 51.54
N LYS A 300 -0.62 14.43 51.74
CA LYS A 300 -1.31 14.46 53.04
C LYS A 300 -2.16 13.20 53.30
N HIS A 301 -1.99 12.15 52.52
CA HIS A 301 -2.74 10.91 52.70
C HIS A 301 -2.29 10.21 54.00
N PRO A 302 -3.22 9.77 54.86
CA PRO A 302 -2.87 9.07 56.10
C PRO A 302 -2.14 7.75 55.80
N ALA A 303 -1.22 7.37 56.69
CA ALA A 303 -0.57 6.05 56.64
C ALA A 303 -1.61 4.97 56.99
N THR A 304 -1.92 4.11 56.02
CA THR A 304 -2.90 3.02 56.18
C THR A 304 -2.58 1.87 55.24
N THR A 305 -2.90 0.65 55.69
CA THR A 305 -2.86 -0.59 54.89
C THR A 305 -4.25 -1.00 54.37
N ALA A 306 -5.30 -0.23 54.70
CA ALA A 306 -6.64 -0.48 54.21
C ALA A 306 -6.72 -0.30 52.68
N SER A 307 -7.63 -1.05 52.05
CA SER A 307 -7.93 -0.87 50.62
C SER A 307 -8.44 0.54 50.34
N CYS A 308 -8.10 1.09 49.18
CA CYS A 308 -8.51 2.44 48.78
C CYS A 308 -10.04 2.62 48.82
N THR A 309 -10.78 1.56 48.46
CA THR A 309 -12.25 1.56 48.41
C THR A 309 -12.92 1.61 49.79
N THR A 310 -12.16 1.40 50.88
CA THR A 310 -12.64 1.58 52.25
C THR A 310 -12.97 3.04 52.54
N CYS A 311 -12.18 3.97 52.00
CA CYS A 311 -12.34 5.41 52.24
C CYS A 311 -12.85 6.17 51.02
N HIS A 312 -12.67 5.63 49.81
CA HIS A 312 -13.08 6.25 48.56
C HIS A 312 -14.16 5.41 47.88
N SER A 313 -15.43 5.78 48.08
CA SER A 313 -16.55 5.12 47.41
C SER A 313 -16.73 5.66 46.00
N GLY A 314 -16.95 4.76 45.04
CA GLY A 314 -17.06 5.11 43.63
C GLY A 314 -15.71 5.18 42.94
N GLY A 315 -14.98 4.06 42.95
CA GLY A 315 -13.78 3.88 42.13
C GLY A 315 -14.01 4.37 40.70
N GLY A 316 -13.16 5.32 40.27
CA GLY A 316 -13.28 5.95 38.96
C GLY A 316 -14.31 7.07 38.81
N LYS A 317 -15.04 7.42 39.88
CA LYS A 317 -15.98 8.55 39.91
C LYS A 317 -15.50 9.68 40.80
N SER A 318 -14.90 9.37 41.96
CA SER A 318 -14.44 10.38 42.90
C SER A 318 -13.39 9.83 43.86
N TRP A 319 -12.42 10.69 44.22
CA TRP A 319 -11.50 10.49 45.35
C TRP A 319 -11.99 11.18 46.63
N ALA A 320 -13.26 11.63 46.66
CA ALA A 320 -13.84 12.16 47.88
C ALA A 320 -13.78 11.10 48.98
N PHE A 321 -13.32 11.52 50.15
CA PHE A 321 -13.39 10.70 51.34
C PHE A 321 -14.85 10.52 51.75
N VAL A 322 -15.23 9.28 52.03
CA VAL A 322 -16.49 8.93 52.67
C VAL A 322 -16.20 8.22 53.98
N HIS A 323 -16.91 8.62 55.03
CA HIS A 323 -16.88 7.87 56.28
C HIS A 323 -17.45 6.46 56.05
N PRO A 324 -16.69 5.38 56.30
CA PRO A 324 -17.18 4.02 56.13
C PRO A 324 -18.34 3.73 57.10
N LYS A 325 -19.22 2.79 56.73
CA LYS A 325 -20.43 2.47 57.49
C LYS A 325 -20.19 1.67 58.79
N SER A 326 -18.95 1.40 59.17
CA SER A 326 -18.61 0.61 60.36
C SER A 326 -17.38 1.18 61.08
N THR A 327 -17.23 1.11 62.42
CA THR A 327 -18.24 1.01 63.52
C THR A 327 -17.65 1.46 64.89
N LYS A 328 -16.34 1.80 64.98
CA LYS A 328 -15.69 2.38 66.18
C LYS A 328 -14.79 3.54 65.78
N CYS A 329 -15.13 4.76 66.23
CA CYS A 329 -14.39 5.96 65.82
C CYS A 329 -12.91 5.94 66.26
N ALA A 330 -12.61 5.28 67.37
CA ALA A 330 -11.27 5.19 67.96
C ALA A 330 -10.26 4.40 67.11
N ASP A 331 -10.72 3.54 66.19
CA ASP A 331 -9.84 2.77 65.32
C ASP A 331 -9.15 3.66 64.26
N CYS A 332 -9.75 4.82 63.99
CA CYS A 332 -9.25 5.80 63.00
C CYS A 332 -8.86 7.14 63.64
N HIS A 333 -9.51 7.53 64.74
CA HIS A 333 -9.29 8.81 65.41
C HIS A 333 -8.68 8.61 66.79
N LYS A 334 -7.55 9.26 67.04
CA LYS A 334 -6.91 9.28 68.35
C LYS A 334 -7.47 10.43 69.18
N ALA A 335 -8.07 10.11 70.32
CA ALA A 335 -8.50 11.10 71.29
C ALA A 335 -7.29 11.86 71.88
N PRO A 336 -7.36 13.19 72.04
CA PRO A 336 -6.32 13.97 72.70
C PRO A 336 -6.25 13.64 74.21
N ALA A 337 -5.19 14.12 74.87
CA ALA A 337 -5.07 14.00 76.33
C ALA A 337 -6.27 14.65 77.03
N ASN A 338 -6.78 14.01 78.09
CA ASN A 338 -7.93 14.45 78.89
C ASN A 338 -9.29 14.47 78.15
N HIS A 339 -9.43 13.71 77.05
CA HIS A 339 -10.70 13.56 76.34
C HIS A 339 -11.71 12.72 77.14
N TYR A 340 -12.96 13.16 77.20
CA TYR A 340 -14.03 12.55 78.01
C TYR A 340 -15.01 11.73 77.15
N GLY A 341 -15.33 10.53 77.63
CA GLY A 341 -16.37 9.66 77.08
C GLY A 341 -15.88 8.72 75.98
N THR A 342 -16.66 7.67 75.73
CA THR A 342 -16.38 6.64 74.72
C THR A 342 -17.35 6.68 73.53
N ASP A 343 -18.50 7.37 73.67
CA ASP A 343 -19.47 7.57 72.59
C ASP A 343 -19.18 8.87 71.84
N CYS A 344 -18.39 8.74 70.78
CA CYS A 344 -17.88 9.85 69.99
C CYS A 344 -18.99 10.64 69.29
N THR A 345 -20.09 9.97 68.91
CA THR A 345 -21.15 10.56 68.06
C THR A 345 -22.01 11.58 68.80
N ARG A 346 -21.97 11.57 70.14
CA ARG A 346 -22.65 12.57 70.97
C ARG A 346 -22.07 13.97 70.83
N CYS A 347 -20.78 14.07 70.47
CA CYS A 347 -20.07 15.35 70.39
C CYS A 347 -19.54 15.64 68.98
N HIS A 348 -19.26 14.61 68.19
CA HIS A 348 -18.66 14.73 66.86
C HIS A 348 -19.60 14.28 65.77
N LYS A 349 -19.77 15.13 64.73
CA LYS A 349 -20.57 14.83 63.54
C LYS A 349 -19.65 14.35 62.42
N THR A 350 -20.02 13.23 61.77
CA THR A 350 -19.28 12.66 60.63
C THR A 350 -19.34 13.50 59.36
N THR A 351 -20.05 14.63 59.37
CA THR A 351 -20.15 15.55 58.24
C THR A 351 -19.11 16.67 58.26
N VAL A 352 -18.31 16.78 59.34
CA VAL A 352 -17.27 17.80 59.49
C VAL A 352 -15.94 17.16 59.92
N PRO A 353 -14.79 17.80 59.61
CA PRO A 353 -13.51 17.37 60.15
C PRO A 353 -13.54 17.30 61.67
N PHE A 354 -12.84 16.32 62.24
CA PHE A 354 -12.71 16.20 63.69
C PHE A 354 -12.07 17.47 64.25
N ALA A 355 -12.80 18.16 65.11
CA ALA A 355 -12.40 19.42 65.74
C ALA A 355 -12.77 19.37 67.22
N ASN A 356 -12.26 20.34 67.99
CA ASN A 356 -12.61 20.48 69.40
C ASN A 356 -14.14 20.63 69.54
N ALA A 357 -14.74 19.76 70.36
CA ALA A 357 -16.16 19.84 70.68
C ALA A 357 -16.35 20.58 72.01
N THR A 358 -17.30 21.50 72.04
CA THR A 358 -17.68 22.20 73.28
C THR A 358 -18.77 21.40 73.97
N LEU A 359 -18.50 20.93 75.19
CA LEU A 359 -19.51 20.34 76.05
C LEU A 359 -20.19 21.44 76.86
N ASN A 360 -21.46 21.72 76.54
CA ASN A 360 -22.28 22.62 77.33
C ASN A 360 -22.94 21.85 78.48
N HIS A 361 -22.72 22.30 79.71
CA HIS A 361 -23.36 21.72 80.89
C HIS A 361 -24.81 22.23 81.01
N PRO A 362 -25.80 21.38 81.32
CA PRO A 362 -27.13 21.85 81.68
C PRO A 362 -27.08 22.61 83.01
N ARG A 363 -27.85 23.70 83.16
CA ARG A 363 -28.04 24.34 84.47
C ARG A 363 -28.86 23.40 85.35
N THR A 364 -28.26 22.80 86.37
CA THR A 364 -28.97 22.07 87.41
C THR A 364 -29.38 23.00 88.55
N ALA A 365 -30.52 22.73 89.18
CA ALA A 365 -31.04 23.51 90.30
C ALA A 365 -30.18 23.40 91.56
N GLU A 366 -29.46 22.29 91.75
CA GLU A 366 -28.54 22.08 92.85
C GLU A 366 -27.10 21.97 92.32
N HIS A 367 -26.30 23.03 92.54
CA HIS A 367 -24.88 23.13 92.17
C HIS A 367 -24.01 22.88 93.41
N SER A 368 -23.94 21.62 93.87
CA SER A 368 -22.99 21.20 94.91
C SER A 368 -22.20 19.97 94.47
N TYR A 369 -21.01 19.75 95.04
CA TYR A 369 -20.20 18.55 94.82
C TYR A 369 -20.96 17.25 95.16
N ARG A 370 -22.02 17.35 95.98
CA ARG A 370 -22.87 16.24 96.41
C ARG A 370 -23.86 15.80 95.32
N SER A 371 -24.34 16.74 94.51
CA SER A 371 -25.29 16.48 93.40
C SER A 371 -24.60 16.32 92.04
N PHE A 372 -23.42 16.94 91.85
CA PHE A 372 -22.64 16.85 90.62
C PHE A 372 -21.13 16.75 90.91
N ALA A 373 -20.62 15.52 91.03
CA ALA A 373 -19.19 15.27 91.26
C ALA A 373 -18.39 15.61 89.97
N CYS A 374 -17.88 16.84 89.89
CA CYS A 374 -17.13 17.39 88.75
C CYS A 374 -15.97 16.48 88.32
N VAL A 375 -15.32 15.82 89.30
CA VAL A 375 -14.23 14.87 89.10
C VAL A 375 -14.60 13.64 88.26
N LYS A 376 -15.89 13.29 88.14
CA LYS A 376 -16.34 12.18 87.28
C LYS A 376 -16.18 12.49 85.80
N CYS A 377 -16.25 13.77 85.42
CA CYS A 377 -16.04 14.23 84.05
C CYS A 377 -14.68 14.92 83.87
N HIS A 378 -14.05 15.36 84.96
CA HIS A 378 -12.72 15.99 85.01
C HIS A 378 -11.75 15.20 85.90
N PRO A 379 -11.35 13.97 85.50
CA PRO A 379 -10.49 13.12 86.31
C PRO A 379 -9.09 13.70 86.53
N SER A 380 -8.65 14.61 85.65
CA SER A 380 -7.37 15.33 85.74
C SER A 380 -7.50 16.71 86.42
N GLY A 381 -8.64 17.00 87.04
CA GLY A 381 -8.97 18.27 87.66
C GLY A 381 -9.78 19.20 86.74
N TYR A 382 -10.68 19.99 87.35
CA TYR A 382 -11.54 20.96 86.65
C TYR A 382 -10.95 22.39 86.68
N ALA A 383 -9.72 22.56 87.18
CA ALA A 383 -9.02 23.84 87.29
C ALA A 383 -8.75 24.52 85.94
N THR A 384 -8.71 23.74 84.85
CA THR A 384 -8.52 24.27 83.49
C THR A 384 -9.83 24.44 82.72
N ALA A 385 -10.97 24.12 83.33
CA ALA A 385 -12.28 24.25 82.69
C ALA A 385 -12.81 25.68 82.85
N SER A 386 -13.22 26.30 81.75
CA SER A 386 -13.89 27.60 81.77
C SER A 386 -15.38 27.40 82.03
N CYS A 387 -15.85 27.81 83.21
CA CYS A 387 -17.26 27.73 83.58
C CYS A 387 -17.93 29.10 83.41
N THR A 388 -18.81 29.24 82.42
CA THR A 388 -19.55 30.49 82.17
C THR A 388 -20.39 30.93 83.37
N CYS A 389 -20.87 29.97 84.18
CA CYS A 389 -21.60 30.25 85.42
C CYS A 389 -20.72 30.82 86.56
N HIS A 390 -19.39 30.67 86.47
CA HIS A 390 -18.40 31.20 87.42
C HIS A 390 -17.60 32.37 86.81
N GLY A 391 -18.21 33.12 85.88
CA GLY A 391 -17.53 34.23 85.21
C GLY A 391 -16.31 33.79 84.38
N GLY A 392 -16.35 32.56 83.84
CA GLY A 392 -15.27 31.97 83.06
C GLY A 392 -14.13 31.38 83.90
N ARG A 393 -14.22 31.44 85.23
CA ARG A 393 -13.22 30.87 86.14
C ARG A 393 -13.57 29.43 86.51
N PRO A 394 -12.59 28.58 86.82
CA PRO A 394 -12.85 27.28 87.42
C PRO A 394 -13.50 27.47 88.81
N PRO A 395 -14.40 26.57 89.23
CA PRO A 395 -14.93 26.58 90.59
C PRO A 395 -13.78 26.43 91.60
N SER A 396 -13.82 27.21 92.68
CA SER A 396 -12.87 27.16 93.79
C SER A 396 -13.54 26.53 95.01
N GLY A 397 -13.16 25.30 95.36
CA GLY A 397 -13.69 24.55 96.51
C GLY A 397 -13.86 23.07 96.20
N ASP A 398 -13.58 22.22 97.19
CA ASP A 398 -13.60 20.76 97.08
C ASP A 398 -14.97 20.17 96.76
#